data_AF-A0A7R9JNW0-F1
#
_entry.id   AF-A0A7R9JNW0-F1
#
_cell.length_a   1.000
_cell.length_b   1.000
_cell.length_c   1.000
_cell.angle_alpha   90.00
_cell.angle_beta   90.00
_cell.angle_gamma   90.00
#
_symmetry.space_group_name_H-M   'P 1'
#
loop_
_entity.id
_entity.type
_entity.pdbx_description
1 polymer ?
#
loop_
_entity_poly.entity_id
_entity_poly.type
_entity_poly.pdbx_seq_one_letter_code
_entity_poly.pdbx_strand_id
1 'polypeptide(L)'
;MRVVACFLSLLCVCVAEESCSYQLPDDFKTACGLLNLKVTSASGHTLVDDSNCDQLFSKAEFSTKPEIKYTAANTGKQYSLVMVDPDAPNHKEGQYWLHWIIANIKGSDLKDGNISSGDQVIGYHPPGPPKGTGEHRYIFLLFEQHHTNIQLTKPETRPRFPLAKWISEQEGLFCHLVAGIQFRVQFEE
;
A
#
# COMPACT_ATOMS: atom_id res chain seq x y z
N MET A 1 20.79 27.08 32.17
CA MET A 1 20.72 26.50 33.53
C MET A 1 19.27 26.50 34.01
N ARG A 2 18.59 25.36 33.89
CA ARG A 2 17.38 25.06 34.66
C ARG A 2 17.56 23.66 35.23
N VAL A 3 17.33 23.56 36.53
CA VAL A 3 17.71 22.46 37.42
C VAL A 3 16.80 21.26 37.18
N VAL A 4 17.40 20.09 36.96
CA VAL A 4 16.72 18.79 36.89
C VAL A 4 16.46 18.31 38.33
N ALA A 5 15.20 18.21 38.73
CA ALA A 5 14.83 17.55 39.98
C ALA A 5 14.70 16.04 39.72
N CYS A 6 15.69 15.29 40.21
CA CYS A 6 15.77 13.84 40.08
C CYS A 6 15.02 13.19 41.25
N PHE A 7 13.83 12.65 41.01
CA PHE A 7 13.14 11.76 41.95
C PHE A 7 13.46 10.31 41.61
N LEU A 8 14.06 9.60 42.56
CA LEU A 8 14.31 8.16 42.50
C LEU A 8 12.99 7.39 42.49
N SER A 9 12.66 6.76 41.36
CA SER A 9 11.76 5.60 41.33
C SER A 9 12.21 4.60 40.26
N LEU A 10 12.26 3.33 40.67
CA LEU A 10 12.58 2.13 39.88
C LEU A 10 12.20 2.21 38.40
N LEU A 11 13.19 1.96 37.54
CA LEU A 11 13.07 1.53 36.14
C LEU A 11 11.92 2.21 35.37
N CYS A 12 12.06 3.51 35.12
CA CYS A 12 11.47 4.06 33.90
C CYS A 12 12.29 3.46 32.74
N VAL A 13 11.84 2.32 32.22
CA VAL A 13 12.21 1.92 30.87
C VAL A 13 11.66 3.04 30.01
N CYS A 14 12.56 3.93 29.57
CA CYS A 14 12.28 4.77 28.43
C CYS A 14 11.94 3.76 27.31
N VAL A 15 10.67 3.52 27.05
CA VAL A 15 10.27 2.95 25.77
C VAL A 15 10.69 4.04 24.81
N ALA A 16 11.87 3.88 24.20
CA ALA A 16 12.19 4.65 23.02
C ALA A 16 11.06 4.29 22.06
N GLU A 17 10.11 5.21 21.88
CA GLU A 17 9.22 5.13 20.73
C GLU A 17 10.17 5.08 19.54
N GLU A 18 10.33 3.89 18.95
CA GLU A 18 10.96 3.77 17.64
C GLU A 18 10.21 4.76 16.76
N SER A 19 10.89 5.83 16.35
CA SER A 19 10.27 6.89 15.58
C SER A 19 9.87 6.32 14.23
N CYS A 20 8.63 5.86 14.13
CA CYS A 20 8.03 5.36 12.91
C CYS A 20 7.96 6.48 11.88
N SER A 21 8.94 6.52 11.00
CA SER A 21 9.02 7.46 9.88
C SER A 21 9.52 6.71 8.65
N TYR A 22 8.59 6.34 7.78
CA TYR A 22 8.93 5.74 6.50
C TYR A 22 9.01 6.81 5.40
N GLN A 23 10.06 6.74 4.59
CA GLN A 23 10.19 7.55 3.37
C GLN A 23 10.31 6.61 2.17
N LEU A 24 9.41 6.78 1.20
CA LEU A 24 9.50 6.09 -0.08
C LEU A 24 10.42 6.90 -1.01
N PRO A 25 11.37 6.26 -1.73
CA PRO A 25 12.14 6.94 -2.76
C PRO A 25 11.24 7.56 -3.84
N ASP A 26 11.58 8.77 -4.30
CA ASP A 26 10.84 9.47 -5.36
C ASP A 26 10.78 8.69 -6.68
N ASP A 27 11.77 7.83 -6.91
CA ASP A 27 11.96 7.03 -8.12
C ASP A 27 11.50 5.57 -7.98
N PHE A 28 10.73 5.22 -6.94
CA PHE A 28 10.25 3.85 -6.71
C PHE A 28 9.72 3.18 -7.99
N LYS A 29 10.32 2.04 -8.39
CA LYS A 29 10.03 1.40 -9.70
C LYS A 29 9.25 0.10 -9.62
N THR A 30 9.42 -0.68 -8.57
CA THR A 30 8.90 -2.05 -8.54
C THR A 30 8.60 -2.50 -7.11
N ALA A 31 7.50 -3.24 -6.97
CA ALA A 31 7.13 -3.93 -5.74
C ALA A 31 7.53 -5.42 -5.76
N CYS A 32 8.09 -5.95 -6.85
CA CYS A 32 8.60 -7.31 -6.83
C CYS A 32 9.81 -7.43 -5.89
N GLY A 33 9.81 -8.48 -5.06
CA GLY A 33 10.79 -8.67 -3.99
C GLY A 33 10.34 -8.13 -2.63
N LEU A 34 9.22 -7.41 -2.55
CA LEU A 34 8.58 -7.04 -1.29
C LEU A 34 7.66 -8.19 -0.81
N LEU A 35 8.27 -9.30 -0.42
CA LEU A 35 7.65 -10.62 -0.26
C LEU A 35 6.38 -10.69 0.62
N ASN A 36 5.64 -11.79 0.48
CA ASN A 36 4.51 -12.22 1.32
C ASN A 36 3.17 -11.51 1.10
N LEU A 37 3.05 -10.61 0.12
CA LEU A 37 1.76 -10.06 -0.29
C LEU A 37 1.17 -10.90 -1.42
N LYS A 38 -0.06 -11.37 -1.24
CA LYS A 38 -0.80 -12.15 -2.23
C LYS A 38 -2.05 -11.40 -2.64
N VAL A 39 -2.30 -11.35 -3.95
CA VAL A 39 -3.48 -10.72 -4.54
C VAL A 39 -4.24 -11.79 -5.31
N THR A 40 -5.47 -12.08 -4.89
CA THR A 40 -6.32 -13.07 -5.57
C THR A 40 -7.46 -12.35 -6.27
N SER A 41 -7.70 -12.63 -7.55
CA SER A 41 -8.84 -12.07 -8.28
C SER A 41 -10.15 -12.42 -7.59
N ALA A 42 -11.18 -11.59 -7.79
CA ALA A 42 -12.48 -11.81 -7.16
C ALA A 42 -13.17 -13.12 -7.61
N SER A 43 -12.78 -13.66 -8.77
CA SER A 43 -13.19 -14.99 -9.24
C SER A 43 -12.52 -16.14 -8.49
N GLY A 44 -11.40 -15.87 -7.80
CA GLY A 44 -10.54 -16.88 -7.19
C GLY A 44 -9.64 -17.62 -8.19
N HIS A 45 -9.72 -17.31 -9.49
CA HIS A 45 -9.00 -18.05 -10.53
C HIS A 45 -7.54 -17.63 -10.67
N THR A 46 -7.25 -16.35 -10.40
CA THR A 46 -5.92 -15.77 -10.58
C THR A 46 -5.35 -15.41 -9.22
N LEU A 47 -4.22 -16.04 -8.89
CA LEU A 47 -3.41 -15.70 -7.73
C LEU A 47 -2.13 -15.02 -8.24
N VAL A 48 -1.85 -13.83 -7.75
CA VAL A 48 -0.58 -13.14 -7.91
C VAL A 48 0.19 -13.23 -6.61
N ASP A 49 1.39 -13.80 -6.65
CA ASP A 49 2.33 -13.92 -5.55
C ASP A 49 3.78 -13.77 -6.05
N ASP A 50 4.74 -14.00 -5.16
CA ASP A 50 6.17 -13.80 -5.44
C ASP A 50 6.68 -14.63 -6.64
N SER A 51 6.02 -15.75 -6.98
CA SER A 51 6.43 -16.62 -8.09
C SER A 51 6.06 -16.09 -9.47
N ASN A 52 5.06 -15.21 -9.55
CA ASN A 52 4.52 -14.65 -10.80
C ASN A 52 4.35 -13.13 -10.73
N CYS A 53 5.14 -12.46 -9.88
CA CYS A 53 5.19 -11.01 -9.81
C CYS A 53 5.57 -10.42 -11.18
N ASP A 54 4.91 -9.30 -11.54
CA ASP A 54 5.08 -8.57 -12.80
C ASP A 54 4.66 -9.34 -14.07
N GLN A 55 3.96 -10.48 -13.94
CA GLN A 55 3.40 -11.19 -15.09
C GLN A 55 2.16 -10.49 -15.65
N LEU A 56 1.85 -10.75 -16.93
CA LEU A 56 0.68 -10.25 -17.64
C LEU A 56 -0.54 -11.11 -17.34
N PHE A 57 -1.65 -10.47 -16.98
CA PHE A 57 -2.94 -11.11 -16.73
C PHE A 57 -4.08 -10.41 -17.48
N SER A 58 -5.22 -11.09 -17.60
CA SER A 58 -6.38 -10.50 -18.23
C SER A 58 -6.97 -9.36 -17.41
N LYS A 59 -7.40 -8.30 -18.10
CA LYS A 59 -8.13 -7.17 -17.51
C LYS A 59 -9.39 -7.63 -16.76
N ALA A 60 -10.07 -8.67 -17.25
CA ALA A 60 -11.30 -9.17 -16.65
C ALA A 60 -11.10 -9.68 -15.20
N GLU A 61 -9.95 -10.31 -14.92
CA GLU A 61 -9.62 -10.87 -13.60
C GLU A 61 -9.60 -9.80 -12.50
N PHE A 62 -9.23 -8.57 -12.84
CA PHE A 62 -9.12 -7.46 -11.90
C PHE A 62 -10.19 -6.37 -12.11
N SER A 63 -11.29 -6.69 -12.81
CA SER A 63 -12.41 -5.75 -12.96
C SER A 63 -13.16 -5.50 -11.65
N THR A 64 -13.10 -6.45 -10.71
CA THR A 64 -13.58 -6.31 -9.33
C THR A 64 -12.39 -6.26 -8.38
N LYS A 65 -12.53 -5.55 -7.25
CA LYS A 65 -11.47 -5.46 -6.24
C LYS A 65 -11.02 -6.87 -5.81
N PRO A 66 -9.71 -7.16 -5.77
CA PRO A 66 -9.19 -8.47 -5.40
C PRO A 66 -9.21 -8.69 -3.89
N GLU A 67 -9.04 -9.95 -3.49
CA GLU A 67 -8.66 -10.33 -2.13
C GLU A 67 -7.18 -9.99 -1.91
N ILE A 68 -6.84 -9.49 -0.72
CA ILE A 68 -5.47 -9.10 -0.37
C ILE A 68 -5.07 -9.83 0.89
N LYS A 69 -4.08 -10.72 0.78
CA LYS A 69 -3.61 -11.53 1.90
C LYS A 69 -2.15 -11.26 2.21
N TYR A 70 -1.87 -10.91 3.46
CA TYR A 70 -0.51 -10.76 3.97
C TYR A 70 -0.28 -11.75 5.11
N THR A 71 0.39 -12.86 4.81
CA THR A 71 0.53 -13.99 5.76
C THR A 71 1.39 -13.66 6.97
N ALA A 72 2.29 -12.68 6.85
CA ALA A 72 3.14 -12.19 7.93
C ALA A 72 2.51 -11.05 8.75
N ALA A 73 1.22 -10.74 8.56
CA ALA A 73 0.53 -9.71 9.32
C ALA A 73 0.57 -9.97 10.84
N ASN A 74 0.91 -8.92 11.59
CA ASN A 74 0.76 -8.89 13.04
C ASN A 74 -0.70 -8.57 13.38
N THR A 75 -1.36 -9.48 14.08
CA THR A 75 -2.80 -9.37 14.40
C THR A 75 -3.13 -8.22 15.37
N GLY A 76 -2.15 -7.71 16.10
CA GLY A 76 -2.29 -6.54 16.98
C GLY A 76 -2.04 -5.20 16.28
N LYS A 77 -1.75 -5.20 14.98
CA LYS A 77 -1.44 -4.00 14.18
C LYS A 77 -2.52 -3.73 13.14
N GLN A 78 -2.47 -2.52 12.58
CA GLN A 78 -3.28 -2.12 11.43
C GLN A 78 -2.39 -1.74 10.26
N TYR A 79 -2.94 -1.86 9.06
CA TYR A 79 -2.22 -1.68 7.81
C TYR A 79 -2.97 -0.76 6.85
N SER A 80 -2.20 -0.09 6.01
CA SER A 80 -2.70 0.71 4.88
C SER A 80 -2.22 0.12 3.56
N LEU A 81 -3.12 0.00 2.60
CA LEU A 81 -2.85 -0.50 1.25
C LEU A 81 -2.98 0.64 0.23
N VAL A 82 -2.01 0.77 -0.65
CA VAL A 82 -2.01 1.71 -1.78
C VAL A 82 -1.84 0.95 -3.08
N MET A 83 -2.66 1.25 -4.08
CA MET A 83 -2.55 0.71 -5.44
C MET A 83 -2.33 1.84 -6.45
N VAL A 84 -1.28 1.75 -7.25
CA VAL A 84 -0.88 2.78 -8.23
C VAL A 84 -0.46 2.18 -9.58
N ASP A 85 -0.61 2.97 -10.63
CA ASP A 85 -0.15 2.68 -11.98
C ASP A 85 0.89 3.74 -12.42
N PRO A 86 2.18 3.39 -12.56
CA PRO A 86 3.23 4.31 -13.02
C PRO A 86 3.26 4.52 -14.54
N ASP A 87 2.55 3.70 -15.31
CA ASP A 87 2.64 3.62 -16.77
C ASP A 87 1.50 4.41 -17.47
N ALA A 88 0.64 5.05 -16.69
CA ALA A 88 -0.41 5.92 -17.20
C ALA A 88 0.16 7.03 -18.11
N PRO A 89 -0.44 7.28 -19.29
CA PRO A 89 0.11 8.24 -20.25
C PRO A 89 0.17 9.66 -19.68
N ASN A 90 1.15 10.44 -20.13
CA ASN A 90 1.39 11.83 -19.69
C ASN A 90 1.73 12.00 -18.19
N HIS A 91 2.21 10.96 -17.52
CA HIS A 91 2.78 11.03 -16.17
C HIS A 91 4.30 11.15 -16.25
N LYS A 92 4.88 11.99 -15.39
CA LYS A 92 6.34 12.06 -15.20
C LYS A 92 6.80 10.97 -14.24
N GLU A 93 8.10 10.72 -14.19
CA GLU A 93 8.69 9.91 -13.13
C GLU A 93 8.26 10.41 -11.73
N GLY A 94 7.93 9.48 -10.84
CA GLY A 94 7.37 9.78 -9.51
C GLY A 94 5.89 10.17 -9.50
N GLN A 95 5.24 10.27 -10.66
CA GLN A 95 3.80 10.49 -10.79
C GLN A 95 3.08 9.22 -11.21
N TYR A 96 1.95 8.94 -10.57
CA TYR A 96 1.19 7.72 -10.80
C TYR A 96 -0.28 8.04 -11.06
N TRP A 97 -1.00 7.09 -11.65
CA TRP A 97 -2.45 7.05 -11.52
C TRP A 97 -2.83 6.29 -10.25
N LEU A 98 -3.62 6.92 -9.39
CA LEU A 98 -4.05 6.33 -8.13
C LEU A 98 -5.30 5.44 -8.31
N HIS A 99 -5.14 4.14 -8.06
CA HIS A 99 -6.21 3.16 -8.18
C HIS A 99 -6.96 2.94 -6.87
N TRP A 100 -6.27 2.86 -5.73
CA TRP A 100 -6.89 2.45 -4.47
C TRP A 100 -6.11 2.94 -3.25
N ILE A 101 -6.82 3.36 -2.20
CA ILE A 101 -6.27 3.56 -0.86
C ILE A 101 -7.25 3.03 0.17
N ILE A 102 -6.80 2.12 1.02
CA ILE A 102 -7.51 1.67 2.23
C ILE A 102 -6.59 1.86 3.43
N ALA A 103 -7.13 2.38 4.52
CA ALA A 103 -6.46 2.50 5.81
C ALA A 103 -7.07 1.55 6.84
N ASN A 104 -6.44 1.43 7.99
CA ASN A 104 -6.99 0.77 9.19
C ASN A 104 -7.41 -0.69 8.98
N ILE A 105 -6.80 -1.40 8.02
CA ILE A 105 -7.05 -2.83 7.82
C ILE A 105 -6.50 -3.57 9.03
N LYS A 106 -7.34 -4.32 9.74
CA LYS A 106 -6.89 -5.11 10.89
C LYS A 106 -5.96 -6.23 10.42
N GLY A 107 -4.82 -6.39 11.09
CA GLY A 107 -3.88 -7.45 10.75
C GLY A 107 -4.47 -8.86 10.86
N SER A 108 -5.45 -9.07 11.74
CA SER A 108 -6.22 -10.34 11.79
C SER A 108 -6.92 -10.63 10.48
N ASP A 109 -7.62 -9.64 9.93
CA ASP A 109 -8.47 -9.80 8.76
C ASP A 109 -7.59 -9.90 7.50
N LEU A 110 -6.53 -9.09 7.44
CA LEU A 110 -5.55 -9.10 6.36
C LEU A 110 -4.81 -10.45 6.25
N LYS A 111 -4.60 -11.14 7.37
CA LYS A 111 -3.99 -12.48 7.39
C LYS A 111 -4.90 -13.52 6.74
N ASP A 112 -6.21 -13.31 6.78
CA ASP A 112 -7.22 -14.19 6.18
C ASP A 112 -7.63 -13.77 4.76
N GLY A 113 -7.04 -12.68 4.24
CA GLY A 113 -7.39 -12.14 2.92
C GLY A 113 -8.51 -11.09 2.95
N ASN A 114 -9.10 -10.85 4.12
CA ASN A 114 -10.23 -9.94 4.26
C ASN A 114 -9.78 -8.51 4.57
N ILE A 115 -10.14 -7.58 3.70
CA ILE A 115 -9.87 -6.14 3.86
C ILE A 115 -11.13 -5.32 4.15
N SER A 116 -12.29 -5.97 4.38
CA SER A 116 -13.57 -5.30 4.59
C SER A 116 -13.65 -4.45 5.86
N SER A 117 -12.71 -4.67 6.80
CA SER A 117 -12.61 -3.87 8.02
C SER A 117 -11.88 -2.55 7.85
N GLY A 118 -11.21 -2.34 6.71
CA GLY A 118 -10.46 -1.13 6.45
C GLY A 118 -11.34 0.05 6.01
N ASP A 119 -10.86 1.24 6.31
CA ASP A 119 -11.48 2.51 5.92
C ASP A 119 -11.07 2.86 4.50
N GLN A 120 -12.06 2.96 3.61
CA GLN A 120 -11.82 3.28 2.20
C GLN A 120 -11.59 4.79 2.02
N VAL A 121 -10.34 5.19 1.84
CA VAL A 121 -9.94 6.60 1.60
C VAL A 121 -10.17 6.98 0.14
N ILE A 122 -9.74 6.11 -0.78
CA ILE A 122 -9.98 6.21 -2.22
C ILE A 122 -10.46 4.85 -2.68
N GLY A 123 -11.63 4.78 -3.31
CA GLY A 123 -12.20 3.50 -3.75
C GLY A 123 -11.43 2.84 -4.89
N TYR A 124 -11.54 1.52 -4.98
CA TYR A 124 -10.91 0.73 -6.04
C TYR A 124 -11.36 1.22 -7.42
N HIS A 125 -10.40 1.57 -8.26
CA HIS A 125 -10.60 1.79 -9.69
C HIS A 125 -9.96 0.63 -10.43
N PRO A 126 -10.69 -0.12 -11.28
CA PRO A 126 -10.12 -1.27 -11.97
C PRO A 126 -9.01 -0.86 -12.97
N PRO A 127 -8.09 -1.78 -13.28
CA PRO A 127 -7.21 -1.68 -14.44
C PRO A 127 -7.96 -1.34 -15.72
N GLY A 128 -7.43 -0.39 -16.47
CA GLY A 128 -8.06 0.11 -17.70
C GLY A 128 -7.07 0.84 -18.60
N PRO A 129 -5.95 0.20 -18.97
CA PRO A 129 -4.95 0.83 -19.83
C PRO A 129 -5.57 1.22 -21.18
N PRO A 130 -5.36 2.45 -21.69
CA PRO A 130 -5.91 2.88 -22.97
C PRO A 130 -5.34 2.09 -24.16
N LYS A 131 -6.11 1.99 -25.26
CA LYS A 131 -5.63 1.38 -26.50
C LYS A 131 -4.32 2.05 -26.98
N GLY A 132 -3.32 1.25 -27.30
CA GLY A 132 -2.03 1.73 -27.82
C GLY A 132 -1.03 2.24 -26.77
N THR A 133 -1.30 2.08 -25.48
CA THR A 133 -0.37 2.47 -24.40
C THR A 133 0.52 1.32 -23.89
N GLY A 134 0.26 0.08 -24.34
CA GLY A 134 1.03 -1.10 -23.96
C GLY A 134 0.55 -1.75 -22.67
N GLU A 135 1.46 -2.46 -22.01
CA GLU A 135 1.23 -3.09 -20.71
C GLU A 135 1.47 -2.06 -19.59
N HIS A 136 0.51 -1.94 -18.68
CA HIS A 136 0.62 -1.11 -17.49
C HIS A 136 0.87 -1.99 -16.26
N ARG A 137 1.75 -1.54 -15.37
CA ARG A 137 1.98 -2.14 -14.06
C ARG A 137 0.95 -1.63 -13.07
N TYR A 138 0.42 -2.55 -12.27
CA TYR A 138 -0.45 -2.25 -11.15
C TYR A 138 0.25 -2.68 -9.87
N ILE A 139 0.75 -1.69 -9.14
CA ILE A 139 1.63 -1.87 -7.98
C ILE A 139 0.80 -1.73 -6.71
N PHE A 140 0.85 -2.74 -5.86
CA PHE A 140 0.29 -2.74 -4.51
C PHE A 140 1.42 -2.56 -3.50
N LEU A 141 1.23 -1.63 -2.57
CA LEU A 141 2.15 -1.34 -1.48
C LEU A 141 1.39 -1.44 -0.16
N LEU A 142 1.93 -2.20 0.79
CA LEU A 142 1.34 -2.41 2.11
C LEU A 142 2.23 -1.78 3.18
N PHE A 143 1.67 -0.87 3.95
CA PHE A 143 2.34 -0.17 5.04
C PHE A 143 1.81 -0.63 6.38
N GLU A 144 2.70 -0.92 7.33
CA GLU A 144 2.31 -1.04 8.74
C GLU A 144 2.10 0.35 9.33
N GLN A 145 0.97 0.55 10.02
CA GLN A 145 0.66 1.80 10.68
C GLN A 145 1.30 1.88 12.06
N HIS A 146 1.72 3.09 12.43
CA HIS A 146 2.23 3.38 13.77
C HIS A 146 1.12 3.34 14.82
N HIS A 147 -0.04 3.91 14.47
CA HIS A 147 -1.22 3.97 15.32
C HIS A 147 -2.40 3.22 14.70
N THR A 148 -3.41 2.94 15.53
CA THR A 148 -4.68 2.38 15.08
C THR A 148 -5.68 3.52 14.79
N ASN A 149 -6.60 3.27 13.86
CA ASN A 149 -7.68 4.18 13.48
C ASN A 149 -7.18 5.56 13.02
N ILE A 150 -6.10 5.56 12.22
CA ILE A 150 -5.51 6.77 11.66
C ILE A 150 -6.45 7.41 10.64
N GLN A 151 -6.32 8.72 10.47
CA GLN A 151 -7.00 9.45 9.42
C GLN A 151 -5.98 9.90 8.39
N LEU A 152 -6.01 9.27 7.21
CA LEU A 152 -5.13 9.66 6.11
C LEU A 152 -5.69 10.89 5.39
N THR A 153 -4.79 11.78 4.95
CA THR A 153 -5.18 12.88 4.07
C THR A 153 -5.60 12.30 2.73
N LYS A 154 -6.87 12.50 2.36
CA LYS A 154 -7.41 12.01 1.09
C LYS A 154 -6.82 12.80 -0.09
N PRO A 155 -6.21 12.15 -1.09
CA PRO A 155 -5.80 12.83 -2.32
C PRO A 155 -6.99 13.45 -3.06
N GLU A 156 -6.84 14.67 -3.56
CA GLU A 156 -7.89 15.38 -4.30
C GLU A 156 -8.18 14.75 -5.66
N THR A 157 -7.15 14.22 -6.32
CA THR A 157 -7.24 13.68 -7.68
C THR A 157 -6.48 12.35 -7.79
N ARG A 158 -6.88 11.53 -8.78
CA ARG A 158 -6.20 10.28 -9.15
C ARG A 158 -5.02 10.46 -10.12
N PRO A 159 -5.13 11.26 -11.21
CA PRO A 159 -4.01 11.43 -12.13
C PRO A 159 -2.88 12.24 -11.49
N ARG A 160 -1.66 11.98 -11.94
CA ARG A 160 -0.43 12.67 -11.53
C ARG A 160 -0.22 12.65 -10.01
N PHE A 161 -0.67 11.57 -9.36
CA PHE A 161 -0.56 11.37 -7.93
C PHE A 161 0.92 11.28 -7.50
N PRO A 162 1.43 12.19 -6.66
CA PRO A 162 2.82 12.19 -6.22
C PRO A 162 2.99 11.28 -4.99
N LEU A 163 3.16 9.97 -5.22
CA LEU A 163 3.13 8.94 -4.17
C LEU A 163 4.11 9.21 -3.01
N ALA A 164 5.39 9.44 -3.31
CA ALA A 164 6.41 9.65 -2.27
C ALA A 164 6.12 10.91 -1.44
N LYS A 165 5.71 12.00 -2.10
CA LYS A 165 5.28 13.24 -1.42
C LYS A 165 4.08 12.98 -0.52
N TRP A 166 3.05 12.30 -1.01
CA TRP A 166 1.86 12.02 -0.23
C TRP A 166 2.17 11.15 1.00
N ILE A 167 3.06 10.16 0.88
CA ILE A 167 3.55 9.35 2.01
C ILE A 167 4.26 10.25 3.03
N SER A 168 5.14 11.16 2.58
CA SER A 168 5.85 12.07 3.49
C SER A 168 4.93 13.04 4.22
N GLU A 169 3.79 13.40 3.62
CA GLU A 169 2.75 14.22 4.24
C GLU A 169 1.93 13.45 5.30
N GLN A 170 2.04 12.12 5.36
CA GLN A 170 1.43 11.27 6.42
C GLN A 170 2.39 11.10 7.62
N GLU A 171 3.06 12.18 8.03
CA GLU A 171 4.13 12.14 9.04
C GLU A 171 3.67 11.41 10.33
N GLY A 172 4.48 10.43 10.76
CA GLY A 172 4.22 9.65 11.97
C GLY A 172 3.11 8.60 11.87
N LEU A 173 2.44 8.46 10.72
CA LEU A 173 1.36 7.49 10.55
C LEU A 173 1.82 6.11 10.04
N PHE A 174 2.90 6.06 9.24
CA PHE A 174 3.45 4.81 8.69
C PHE A 174 4.80 4.47 9.32
N CYS A 175 4.95 3.22 9.78
CA CYS A 175 6.23 2.71 10.29
C CYS A 175 7.12 2.17 9.17
N HIS A 176 6.59 1.25 8.36
CA HIS A 176 7.38 0.52 7.37
C HIS A 176 6.53 0.16 6.15
N LEU A 177 7.15 0.18 4.96
CA LEU A 177 6.67 -0.60 3.82
C LEU A 177 7.01 -2.07 4.08
N VAL A 178 6.01 -2.88 4.41
CA VAL A 178 6.21 -4.27 4.88
C VAL A 178 6.10 -5.30 3.77
N ALA A 179 5.32 -5.01 2.73
CA ALA A 179 5.12 -5.91 1.60
C ALA A 179 4.64 -5.15 0.37
N GLY A 180 4.72 -5.80 -0.79
CA GLY A 180 4.27 -5.25 -2.05
C GLY A 180 4.23 -6.33 -3.13
N ILE A 181 3.40 -6.12 -4.12
CA ILE A 181 3.30 -7.01 -5.28
C ILE A 181 2.85 -6.20 -6.48
N GLN A 182 3.11 -6.70 -7.68
CA GLN A 182 2.58 -6.07 -8.88
C GLN A 182 2.21 -7.10 -9.93
N PHE A 183 1.32 -6.71 -10.83
CA PHE A 183 1.00 -7.43 -12.04
C PHE A 183 0.87 -6.47 -13.21
N ARG A 184 0.83 -7.00 -14.43
CA ARG A 184 0.60 -6.24 -15.65
C ARG A 184 -0.77 -6.53 -16.24
N VAL A 185 -1.38 -5.50 -16.82
CA VAL A 185 -2.57 -5.61 -17.67
C VAL A 185 -2.35 -4.73 -18.90
N GLN A 186 -2.85 -5.18 -20.05
CA GLN A 186 -2.86 -4.39 -21.28
C GLN A 186 -4.29 -4.13 -21.74
N PHE A 187 -4.44 -3.32 -22.78
CA PHE A 187 -5.73 -3.06 -23.38
C PHE A 187 -6.35 -4.35 -23.95
N GLU A 188 -7.62 -4.58 -23.65
CA GLU A 188 -8.46 -5.66 -24.17
C GLU A 188 -9.75 -5.04 -24.72
N GLU A 189 -10.19 -5.52 -25.90
CA GLU A 189 -11.39 -5.05 -26.62
C GLU A 189 -12.71 -5.48 -25.97
#